data_AF-A0A453DQS5-F1
#
_entry.id   AF-A0A453DQS5-F1
#
_cell.length_a   1.000
_cell.length_b   1.000
_cell.length_c   1.000
_cell.angle_alpha   90.00
_cell.angle_beta   90.00
_cell.angle_gamma   90.00
#
_symmetry.space_group_name_H-M   'P 1'
#
loop_
_entity.id
_entity.type
_entity.pdbx_description
1 polymer ?
#
loop_
_entity_poly.entity_id
_entity_poly.type
_entity_poly.pdbx_seq_one_letter_code
_entity_poly.pdbx_strand_id
1 'polypeptide(L)'
;AMMARRRRRRAERSPCARPPPVAAGAPLVGVLPWLLAKGPLQVIRDAHAELGSVAFDVDLATRREQIRFFGDAMKPAKLRTYAGLMVREVEEYFTRWGESGMVDLKQELELLVTLVASRCLFGEEVRSKMLREAATHLRELNDGMRLVTILFPHLPIPAHRRRDRARARLGEIFSDMVRSRREAGRPVDDMLQCLIDSRYKDGRATTDTELGDRVDYEVLQEMETLHRCIKEVLRLHPPAMMLLRHARRSFTVRTREGDEYEVPAGRTIASPLLIHNRLPQVYRDPERYEPGRFCPGRGEDGAGGAFSYTAFGGGRHACVGEAFAYMQIKVIWSHLLRNFEMEMVSPFPETDWNVVMPGPKGKVMLRYKRRNMSPTA
;
A
#
# COMPACT_ATOMS: atom_id res chain seq x y z
N ALA A 1 51.11 -46.88 -45.54
CA ALA A 1 50.34 -47.68 -46.51
C ALA A 1 49.14 -48.31 -45.81
N MET A 2 47.94 -48.09 -46.35
CA MET A 2 46.80 -49.01 -46.44
C MET A 2 46.20 -49.74 -45.20
N MET A 3 44.97 -49.32 -44.90
CA MET A 3 43.75 -50.06 -44.48
C MET A 3 43.79 -51.60 -44.23
N ALA A 4 43.10 -52.03 -43.16
CA ALA A 4 42.01 -53.05 -43.17
C ALA A 4 41.29 -53.11 -41.79
N ARG A 5 40.09 -52.52 -41.63
CA ARG A 5 38.72 -53.12 -41.65
C ARG A 5 38.29 -54.05 -40.49
N ARG A 6 37.38 -53.49 -39.67
CA ARG A 6 36.07 -53.99 -39.16
C ARG A 6 36.02 -55.16 -38.15
N ARG A 7 35.36 -54.90 -37.01
CA ARG A 7 34.17 -55.66 -36.54
C ARG A 7 33.29 -54.82 -35.58
N ARG A 8 31.98 -54.80 -35.86
CA ARG A 8 30.89 -54.22 -35.04
C ARG A 8 30.68 -55.07 -33.77
N ARG A 9 30.34 -54.45 -32.64
CA ARG A 9 29.36 -55.00 -31.68
C ARG A 9 28.48 -53.88 -31.10
N ARG A 10 27.19 -54.19 -31.05
CA ARG A 10 26.05 -53.35 -30.66
C ARG A 10 25.71 -53.68 -29.20
N ALA A 11 25.23 -52.66 -28.50
CA ALA A 11 24.66 -52.58 -27.15
C ALA A 11 24.25 -53.88 -26.43
N GLU A 12 24.69 -53.99 -25.16
CA GLU A 12 24.00 -54.71 -24.08
C GLU A 12 23.71 -53.72 -22.94
N ARG A 13 22.44 -53.65 -22.52
CA ARG A 13 21.96 -52.93 -21.33
C ARG A 13 22.01 -53.89 -20.14
N SER A 14 22.42 -53.41 -18.98
CA SER A 14 22.29 -54.10 -17.67
C SER A 14 21.53 -53.20 -16.68
N PRO A 15 20.77 -53.74 -15.69
CA PRO A 15 19.62 -53.07 -15.10
C PRO A 15 19.85 -52.44 -13.71
N CYS A 16 19.04 -51.41 -13.44
CA CYS A 16 18.56 -50.93 -12.14
C CYS A 16 19.58 -50.58 -11.02
N ALA A 17 19.81 -49.28 -10.82
CA ALA A 17 20.04 -48.72 -9.49
C ALA A 17 19.05 -47.57 -9.29
N ARG A 18 18.10 -47.73 -8.37
CA ARG A 18 17.20 -46.64 -7.94
C ARG A 18 18.07 -45.54 -7.29
N PRO A 19 17.80 -44.25 -7.55
CA PRO A 19 18.49 -43.17 -6.85
C PRO A 19 18.19 -43.25 -5.35
N PRO A 20 19.17 -42.91 -4.47
CA PRO A 20 18.95 -42.96 -3.04
C PRO A 20 17.90 -41.94 -2.60
N PRO A 21 17.14 -42.20 -1.53
CA PRO A 21 16.15 -41.26 -1.02
C PRO A 21 16.87 -40.02 -0.49
N VAL A 22 16.55 -38.85 -1.05
CA VAL A 22 17.02 -37.57 -0.51
C VAL A 22 16.13 -37.21 0.68
N ALA A 23 16.74 -37.17 1.86
CA ALA A 23 16.11 -36.78 3.12
C ALA A 23 15.62 -35.33 3.09
N ALA A 24 14.52 -35.09 3.78
CA ALA A 24 13.95 -33.77 4.03
C ALA A 24 14.88 -32.91 4.90
N GLY A 25 15.23 -31.72 4.41
CA GLY A 25 15.99 -30.70 5.14
C GLY A 25 17.12 -30.13 4.30
N ALA A 26 16.84 -29.10 3.50
CA ALA A 26 17.90 -28.34 2.84
C ALA A 26 18.49 -27.32 3.84
N PRO A 27 19.79 -27.38 4.16
CA PRO A 27 20.44 -26.37 4.98
C PRO A 27 20.63 -25.07 4.17
N LEU A 28 20.64 -23.93 4.87
CA LEU A 28 20.77 -22.56 4.36
C LEU A 28 21.93 -22.31 3.35
N VAL A 29 22.86 -23.26 3.20
CA VAL A 29 24.05 -23.16 2.35
C VAL A 29 23.70 -23.29 0.85
N GLY A 30 22.58 -23.90 0.48
CA GLY A 30 22.19 -24.12 -0.92
C GLY A 30 21.60 -22.88 -1.65
N VAL A 31 21.27 -21.81 -0.92
CA VAL A 31 20.57 -20.64 -1.49
C VAL A 31 21.54 -19.52 -1.88
N LEU A 32 22.73 -19.49 -1.29
CA LEU A 32 23.76 -18.48 -1.54
C LEU A 32 24.27 -18.46 -3.00
N PRO A 33 24.49 -19.61 -3.68
CA PRO A 33 24.88 -19.62 -5.09
C PRO A 33 23.76 -19.14 -6.03
N TRP A 34 22.49 -19.32 -5.65
CA TRP A 34 21.32 -18.92 -6.44
C TRP A 34 21.07 -17.40 -6.39
N LEU A 35 21.33 -16.79 -5.22
CA LEU A 35 21.32 -15.33 -5.01
C LEU A 35 22.39 -14.59 -5.84
N LEU A 36 23.59 -15.17 -5.93
CA LEU A 36 24.68 -14.63 -6.73
C LEU A 36 24.42 -14.75 -8.24
N ALA A 37 23.64 -15.75 -8.67
CA ALA A 37 23.38 -16.03 -10.08
C ALA A 37 22.18 -15.27 -10.67
N LYS A 38 21.11 -14.99 -9.91
CA LYS A 38 19.88 -14.37 -10.44
C LYS A 38 19.64 -12.92 -10.04
N GLY A 39 20.43 -12.39 -9.11
CA GLY A 39 20.28 -11.03 -8.62
C GLY A 39 18.96 -10.80 -7.86
N PRO A 40 18.93 -9.83 -6.93
CA PRO A 40 17.75 -9.55 -6.09
C PRO A 40 16.51 -9.13 -6.88
N LEU A 41 16.66 -8.75 -8.16
CA LEU A 41 15.56 -8.26 -9.00
C LEU A 41 14.73 -9.36 -9.65
N GLN A 42 15.32 -10.50 -10.02
CA GLN A 42 14.54 -11.60 -10.56
C GLN A 42 13.63 -12.17 -9.47
N VAL A 43 14.15 -12.22 -8.24
CA VAL A 43 13.40 -12.56 -7.03
C VAL A 43 12.24 -11.60 -6.77
N ILE A 44 12.46 -10.28 -6.85
CA ILE A 44 11.38 -9.29 -6.71
C ILE A 44 10.38 -9.43 -7.87
N ARG A 45 10.82 -9.68 -9.10
CA ARG A 45 9.92 -9.85 -10.24
C ARG A 45 9.04 -11.09 -10.10
N ASP A 46 9.60 -12.19 -9.60
CA ASP A 46 8.87 -13.44 -9.35
C ASP A 46 7.91 -13.27 -8.13
N ALA A 47 8.30 -12.51 -7.10
CA ALA A 47 7.43 -12.13 -5.98
C ALA A 47 6.21 -11.31 -6.40
N HIS A 48 6.39 -10.40 -7.37
CA HIS A 48 5.33 -9.55 -7.89
C HIS A 48 4.40 -10.28 -8.86
N ALA A 49 4.89 -11.35 -9.53
CA ALA A 49 4.08 -12.14 -10.44
C ALA A 49 2.95 -12.91 -9.73
N GLU A 50 3.13 -13.18 -8.44
CA GLU A 50 2.12 -13.85 -7.63
C GLU A 50 1.13 -12.90 -6.95
N LEU A 51 1.22 -11.58 -7.13
CA LEU A 51 0.24 -10.62 -6.56
C LEU A 51 -1.05 -10.49 -7.40
N GLY A 52 -1.15 -11.25 -8.49
CA GLY A 52 -2.29 -11.26 -9.42
C GLY A 52 -2.02 -10.35 -10.61
N SER A 53 -2.77 -10.53 -11.69
CA SER A 53 -2.61 -9.85 -12.99
C SER A 53 -2.99 -8.37 -12.97
N VAL A 54 -2.60 -7.65 -11.92
CA VAL A 54 -2.90 -6.25 -11.66
C VAL A 54 -1.60 -5.51 -11.31
N ALA A 55 -1.44 -4.36 -11.94
CA ALA A 55 -0.28 -3.48 -11.90
C ALA A 55 1.04 -4.13 -12.34
N PHE A 56 1.77 -4.78 -11.44
CA PHE A 56 3.18 -5.10 -11.65
C PHE A 56 3.43 -6.44 -12.35
N ASP A 57 2.43 -7.31 -12.43
CA ASP A 57 2.48 -8.63 -13.08
C ASP A 57 2.10 -8.59 -14.59
N VAL A 58 1.64 -7.45 -15.09
CA VAL A 58 1.26 -7.29 -16.51
C VAL A 58 2.32 -6.53 -17.30
N ASP A 59 2.24 -6.59 -18.64
CA ASP A 59 3.08 -5.82 -19.53
C ASP A 59 2.86 -4.30 -19.34
N LEU A 60 3.78 -3.50 -19.87
CA LEU A 60 3.80 -2.07 -19.62
C LEU A 60 2.58 -1.34 -20.17
N ALA A 61 1.99 -1.81 -21.29
CA ALA A 61 0.82 -1.19 -21.87
C ALA A 61 -0.40 -1.42 -20.98
N THR A 62 -0.67 -2.67 -20.61
CA THR A 62 -1.76 -3.02 -19.69
C THR A 62 -1.60 -2.35 -18.33
N ARG A 63 -0.37 -2.29 -17.79
CA ARG A 63 -0.10 -1.58 -16.52
C ARG A 63 -0.49 -0.11 -16.57
N ARG A 64 -0.16 0.58 -17.68
CA ARG A 64 -0.49 2.01 -17.82
C ARG A 64 -2.00 2.23 -17.83
N GLU A 65 -2.75 1.32 -18.46
CA GLU A 65 -4.20 1.41 -18.50
C GLU A 65 -4.82 1.11 -17.13
N GLN A 66 -4.32 0.11 -16.42
CA GLN A 66 -4.73 -0.16 -15.04
C GLN A 66 -4.46 1.04 -14.12
N ILE A 67 -3.28 1.68 -14.23
CA ILE A 67 -2.98 2.92 -13.49
C ILE A 67 -3.97 4.03 -13.86
N ARG A 68 -4.34 4.15 -15.14
CA ARG A 68 -5.37 5.12 -15.56
C ARG A 68 -6.72 4.84 -14.90
N PHE A 69 -7.15 3.58 -14.84
CA PHE A 69 -8.42 3.21 -14.18
C PHE A 69 -8.40 3.57 -12.69
N PHE A 70 -7.29 3.31 -11.99
CA PHE A 70 -7.13 3.78 -10.62
C PHE A 70 -7.18 5.30 -10.52
N GLY A 71 -6.56 6.01 -11.47
CA GLY A 71 -6.62 7.48 -11.54
C GLY A 71 -8.03 8.01 -11.74
N ASP A 72 -8.81 7.38 -12.62
CA ASP A 72 -10.19 7.77 -12.89
C ASP A 72 -11.09 7.62 -11.66
N ALA A 73 -10.90 6.55 -10.88
CA ALA A 73 -11.62 6.33 -9.63
C ALA A 73 -11.20 7.28 -8.49
N MET A 74 -10.05 7.95 -8.63
CA MET A 74 -9.53 8.91 -7.65
C MET A 74 -9.73 10.37 -8.07
N LYS A 75 -10.50 10.62 -9.15
CA LYS A 75 -10.82 11.98 -9.61
C LYS A 75 -11.68 12.73 -8.57
N PRO A 76 -11.59 14.07 -8.48
CA PRO A 76 -12.34 14.87 -7.53
C PRO A 76 -13.85 14.59 -7.50
N ALA A 77 -14.47 14.35 -8.67
CA ALA A 77 -15.89 14.01 -8.76
C ALA A 77 -16.25 12.73 -7.99
N LYS A 78 -15.41 11.69 -8.05
CA LYS A 78 -15.60 10.44 -7.28
C LYS A 78 -15.23 10.63 -5.81
N LEU A 79 -14.18 11.39 -5.51
CA LEU A 79 -13.80 11.70 -4.13
C LEU A 79 -14.92 12.43 -3.36
N ARG A 80 -15.67 13.32 -4.02
CA ARG A 80 -16.88 13.95 -3.44
C ARG A 80 -17.91 12.93 -2.99
N THR A 81 -18.22 11.94 -3.84
CA THR A 81 -19.11 10.83 -3.49
C THR A 81 -18.56 10.03 -2.30
N TYR A 82 -17.26 9.77 -2.27
CA TYR A 82 -16.63 9.01 -1.20
C TYR A 82 -16.63 9.75 0.15
N ALA A 83 -16.49 11.08 0.19
CA ALA A 83 -16.48 11.85 1.43
C ALA A 83 -17.73 11.54 2.29
N GLY A 84 -18.92 11.55 1.68
CA GLY A 84 -20.17 11.22 2.38
C GLY A 84 -20.22 9.77 2.89
N LEU A 85 -19.67 8.81 2.13
CA LEU A 85 -19.58 7.41 2.57
C LEU A 85 -18.59 7.24 3.73
N MET A 86 -17.44 7.92 3.66
CA MET A 86 -16.42 7.89 4.72
C MET A 86 -16.97 8.42 6.03
N VAL A 87 -17.68 9.56 6.00
CA VAL A 87 -18.26 10.17 7.21
C VAL A 87 -19.25 9.22 7.86
N ARG A 88 -20.18 8.64 7.08
CA ARG A 88 -21.17 7.68 7.61
C ARG A 88 -20.52 6.46 8.24
N GLU A 89 -19.54 5.85 7.57
CA GLU A 89 -18.81 4.70 8.10
C GLU A 89 -18.07 5.03 9.40
N VAL A 90 -17.43 6.19 9.46
CA VAL A 90 -16.71 6.64 10.66
C VAL A 90 -17.67 6.91 11.81
N GLU A 91 -18.78 7.61 11.57
CA GLU A 91 -19.81 7.87 12.57
C GLU A 91 -20.43 6.57 13.09
N GLU A 92 -20.83 5.68 12.18
CA GLU A 92 -21.41 4.37 12.52
C GLU A 92 -20.42 3.53 13.33
N TYR A 93 -19.15 3.49 12.93
CA TYR A 93 -18.12 2.74 13.64
C TYR A 93 -17.96 3.21 15.09
N PHE A 94 -17.90 4.52 15.33
CA PHE A 94 -17.69 5.07 16.67
C PHE A 94 -18.95 5.13 17.54
N THR A 95 -20.12 4.73 17.04
CA THR A 95 -21.31 4.48 17.90
C THR A 95 -21.06 3.38 18.93
N ARG A 96 -20.16 2.42 18.62
CA ARG A 96 -19.80 1.33 19.52
C ARG A 96 -18.93 1.79 20.70
N TRP A 97 -18.33 2.97 20.60
CA TRP A 97 -17.59 3.56 21.71
C TRP A 97 -18.60 4.18 22.68
N GLY A 98 -18.62 3.69 23.92
CA GLY A 98 -19.46 4.26 24.99
C GLY A 98 -18.98 5.64 25.45
N GLU A 99 -19.43 6.08 26.63
CA GLU A 99 -19.07 7.39 27.20
C GLU A 99 -17.59 7.53 27.56
N SER A 100 -16.93 6.43 27.94
CA SER A 100 -15.48 6.40 28.17
C SER A 100 -14.96 4.97 28.05
N GLY A 101 -13.66 4.82 27.85
CA GLY A 101 -13.04 3.51 27.76
C GLY A 101 -11.54 3.54 27.49
N MET A 102 -10.97 2.35 27.30
CA MET A 102 -9.60 2.15 26.85
C MET A 102 -9.58 1.21 25.65
N VAL A 103 -8.84 1.57 24.61
CA VAL A 103 -8.76 0.82 23.35
C VAL A 103 -7.33 0.74 22.85
N ASP A 104 -7.05 -0.25 21.99
CA ASP A 104 -5.84 -0.26 21.17
C ASP A 104 -6.10 0.53 19.88
N LEU A 105 -5.69 1.80 19.86
CA LEU A 105 -5.96 2.72 18.75
C LEU A 105 -5.43 2.19 17.41
N LYS A 106 -4.30 1.48 17.41
CA LYS A 106 -3.74 0.88 16.19
C LYS A 106 -4.72 -0.13 15.60
N GLN A 107 -5.24 -1.03 16.43
CA GLN A 107 -6.21 -2.04 16.00
C GLN A 107 -7.53 -1.42 15.52
N GLU A 108 -8.01 -0.39 16.24
CA GLU A 108 -9.24 0.34 15.88
C GLU A 108 -9.09 1.00 14.49
N LEU A 109 -8.01 1.76 14.29
CA LEU A 109 -7.75 2.46 13.03
C LEU A 109 -7.51 1.49 11.86
N GLU A 110 -6.79 0.38 12.06
CA GLU A 110 -6.61 -0.64 11.02
C GLU A 110 -7.94 -1.24 10.54
N LEU A 111 -8.84 -1.53 11.48
CA LEU A 111 -10.17 -2.04 11.14
C LEU A 111 -11.01 -0.96 10.44
N LEU A 112 -11.05 0.26 10.97
CA LEU A 112 -11.84 1.35 10.40
C LEU A 112 -11.38 1.74 8.99
N VAL A 113 -10.07 1.88 8.78
CA VAL A 113 -9.49 2.20 7.46
C VAL A 113 -9.86 1.11 6.45
N THR A 114 -9.83 -0.15 6.87
CA THR A 114 -10.25 -1.28 6.03
C THR A 114 -11.72 -1.18 5.66
N LEU A 115 -12.61 -0.93 6.62
CA LEU A 115 -14.05 -0.82 6.39
C LEU A 115 -14.39 0.34 5.43
N VAL A 116 -13.82 1.51 5.70
CA VAL A 116 -14.01 2.70 4.86
C VAL A 116 -13.47 2.48 3.45
N ALA A 117 -12.26 1.95 3.30
CA ALA A 117 -11.69 1.64 2.00
C ALA A 117 -12.56 0.63 1.25
N SER A 118 -13.06 -0.40 1.93
CA SER A 118 -13.93 -1.37 1.30
C SER A 118 -15.25 -0.78 0.84
N ARG A 119 -15.86 0.10 1.63
CA ARG A 119 -17.11 0.76 1.28
C ARG A 119 -16.97 1.68 0.08
N CYS A 120 -15.91 2.50 0.05
CA CYS A 120 -15.68 3.46 -1.03
C CYS A 120 -15.16 2.79 -2.31
N LEU A 121 -14.19 1.88 -2.17
CA LEU A 121 -13.47 1.31 -3.31
C LEU A 121 -14.15 0.09 -3.89
N PHE A 122 -14.91 -0.66 -3.09
CA PHE A 122 -15.51 -1.90 -3.56
C PHE A 122 -17.03 -2.00 -3.35
N GLY A 123 -17.65 -1.03 -2.67
CA GLY A 123 -19.09 -0.94 -2.51
C GLY A 123 -19.66 -1.62 -1.26
N GLU A 124 -20.97 -1.45 -1.06
CA GLU A 124 -21.73 -1.94 0.10
C GLU A 124 -21.68 -3.47 0.22
N GLU A 125 -21.72 -4.18 -0.90
CA GLU A 125 -21.72 -5.65 -0.90
C GLU A 125 -20.39 -6.22 -0.43
N VAL A 126 -19.26 -5.58 -0.80
CA VAL A 126 -17.94 -6.00 -0.30
C VAL A 126 -17.88 -5.64 1.16
N ARG A 127 -18.26 -4.40 1.50
CA ARG A 127 -18.26 -3.90 2.87
C ARG A 127 -19.03 -4.78 3.85
N SER A 128 -20.24 -5.22 3.48
CA SER A 128 -21.09 -6.07 4.32
C SER A 128 -20.49 -7.45 4.55
N LYS A 129 -19.88 -8.06 3.52
CA LYS A 129 -19.14 -9.33 3.65
C LYS A 129 -17.77 -9.19 4.34
N MET A 130 -17.19 -7.99 4.34
CA MET A 130 -15.85 -7.72 4.90
C MET A 130 -15.80 -7.52 6.42
N LEU A 131 -16.94 -7.57 7.12
CA LEU A 131 -17.07 -7.15 8.52
C LEU A 131 -16.15 -7.88 9.52
N ARG A 132 -15.68 -9.12 9.24
CA ARG A 132 -14.70 -9.83 10.09
C ARG A 132 -13.70 -10.73 9.34
N GLU A 133 -14.16 -11.52 8.38
CA GLU A 133 -13.31 -12.51 7.69
C GLU A 133 -12.23 -11.82 6.84
N ALA A 134 -12.63 -10.90 5.97
CA ALA A 134 -11.72 -10.26 5.06
C ALA A 134 -10.74 -9.27 5.74
N ALA A 135 -11.14 -8.63 6.84
CA ALA A 135 -10.22 -7.81 7.65
C ALA A 135 -9.09 -8.65 8.28
N THR A 136 -9.40 -9.88 8.69
CA THR A 136 -8.38 -10.82 9.18
C THR A 136 -7.45 -11.23 8.06
N HIS A 137 -7.98 -11.53 6.87
CA HIS A 137 -7.15 -11.88 5.72
C HIS A 137 -6.30 -10.71 5.22
N LEU A 138 -6.79 -9.47 5.26
CA LEU A 138 -5.97 -8.29 4.94
C LEU A 138 -4.82 -8.09 5.92
N ARG A 139 -5.05 -8.32 7.22
CA ARG A 139 -3.96 -8.34 8.22
C ARG A 139 -2.95 -9.44 7.93
N GLU A 140 -3.40 -10.65 7.63
CA GLU A 140 -2.52 -11.77 7.27
C GLU A 140 -1.71 -11.51 6.00
N LEU A 141 -2.30 -10.82 5.01
CA LEU A 141 -1.58 -10.35 3.83
C LEU A 141 -0.49 -9.35 4.21
N ASN A 142 -0.80 -8.36 5.05
CA ASN A 142 0.15 -7.34 5.48
C ASN A 142 1.28 -7.93 6.34
N ASP A 143 0.96 -8.81 7.29
CA ASP A 143 1.93 -9.56 8.10
C ASP A 143 2.86 -10.45 7.27
N GLY A 144 2.38 -10.87 6.10
CA GLY A 144 3.11 -11.61 5.10
C GLY A 144 4.16 -10.81 4.34
N MET A 145 4.10 -9.47 4.40
CA MET A 145 5.03 -8.54 3.75
C MET A 145 6.20 -8.20 4.70
N ARG A 146 7.03 -9.21 4.99
CA ARG A 146 8.24 -9.05 5.82
C ARG A 146 9.44 -8.67 4.96
N LEU A 147 10.49 -8.12 5.56
CA LEU A 147 11.72 -7.81 4.79
C LEU A 147 12.30 -9.04 4.08
N VAL A 148 12.24 -10.21 4.73
CA VAL A 148 12.65 -11.48 4.13
C VAL A 148 11.87 -11.83 2.87
N THR A 149 10.62 -11.35 2.73
CA THR A 149 9.76 -11.58 1.57
C THR A 149 10.29 -10.90 0.32
N ILE A 150 10.99 -9.77 0.44
CA ILE A 150 11.64 -9.09 -0.69
C ILE A 150 12.74 -9.97 -1.30
N LEU A 151 13.48 -10.70 -0.45
CA LEU A 151 14.61 -11.53 -0.86
C LEU A 151 14.21 -12.99 -1.13
N PHE A 152 13.14 -13.48 -0.51
CA PHE A 152 12.72 -14.87 -0.58
C PHE A 152 11.19 -14.99 -0.50
N PRO A 153 10.46 -14.63 -1.57
CA PRO A 153 9.00 -14.53 -1.56
C PRO A 153 8.26 -15.86 -1.32
N HIS A 154 8.90 -17.00 -1.64
CA HIS A 154 8.33 -18.34 -1.49
C HIS A 154 8.95 -19.14 -0.34
N LEU A 155 9.67 -18.47 0.58
CA LEU A 155 10.25 -19.16 1.73
C LEU A 155 9.13 -19.81 2.56
N PRO A 156 9.21 -21.09 2.97
CA PRO A 156 8.10 -21.82 3.59
C PRO A 156 7.91 -21.47 5.08
N ILE A 157 7.95 -20.19 5.43
CA ILE A 157 7.74 -19.68 6.79
C ILE A 157 6.24 -19.55 7.11
N PRO A 158 5.85 -19.63 8.40
CA PRO A 158 4.44 -19.50 8.81
C PRO A 158 3.75 -18.23 8.30
N ALA A 159 4.48 -17.12 8.19
CA ALA A 159 3.94 -15.85 7.68
C ALA A 159 3.52 -15.93 6.21
N HIS A 160 4.35 -16.48 5.32
CA HIS A 160 4.02 -16.65 3.90
C HIS A 160 2.85 -17.63 3.72
N ARG A 161 2.84 -18.73 4.48
CA ARG A 161 1.70 -19.68 4.45
C ARG A 161 0.36 -19.07 4.87
N ARG A 162 0.36 -18.07 5.76
CA ARG A 162 -0.85 -17.31 6.12
C ARG A 162 -1.23 -16.32 5.03
N ARG A 163 -0.25 -15.58 4.51
CA ARG A 163 -0.41 -14.66 3.36
C ARG A 163 -1.07 -15.36 2.17
N ASP A 164 -0.56 -16.51 1.76
CA ASP A 164 -1.03 -17.20 0.56
C ASP A 164 -2.47 -17.75 0.73
N ARG A 165 -2.81 -18.22 1.94
CA ARG A 165 -4.18 -18.61 2.30
C ARG A 165 -5.13 -17.43 2.31
N ALA A 166 -4.73 -16.32 2.93
CA ALA A 166 -5.51 -15.09 2.96
C ALA A 166 -5.76 -14.53 1.56
N ARG A 167 -4.73 -14.56 0.71
CA ARG A 167 -4.82 -14.18 -0.71
C ARG A 167 -5.86 -15.01 -1.45
N ALA A 168 -5.79 -16.33 -1.36
CA ALA A 168 -6.72 -17.23 -2.03
C ALA A 168 -8.16 -16.93 -1.60
N ARG A 169 -8.38 -16.78 -0.29
CA ARG A 169 -9.71 -16.49 0.26
C ARG A 169 -10.27 -15.14 -0.16
N LEU A 170 -9.44 -14.09 -0.19
CA LEU A 170 -9.85 -12.80 -0.73
C LEU A 170 -10.19 -12.88 -2.23
N GLY A 171 -9.41 -13.64 -3.00
CA GLY A 171 -9.68 -13.90 -4.41
C GLY A 171 -11.03 -14.58 -4.66
N GLU A 172 -11.42 -15.54 -3.82
CA GLU A 172 -12.74 -16.18 -3.85
C GLU A 172 -13.86 -15.17 -3.56
N ILE A 173 -13.73 -14.39 -2.48
CA ILE A 173 -14.73 -13.38 -2.10
C ILE A 173 -14.96 -12.39 -3.24
N PHE A 174 -13.89 -11.85 -3.83
CA PHE A 174 -14.02 -10.92 -4.96
C PHE A 174 -14.62 -11.60 -6.20
N SER A 175 -14.25 -12.85 -6.49
CA SER A 175 -14.74 -13.58 -7.68
C SER A 175 -16.23 -13.90 -7.59
N ASP A 176 -16.69 -14.39 -6.43
CA ASP A 176 -18.10 -14.68 -6.18
C ASP A 176 -18.96 -13.42 -6.28
N MET A 177 -18.40 -12.29 -5.87
CA MET A 177 -19.06 -11.00 -5.97
C MET A 177 -19.15 -10.47 -7.39
N VAL A 178 -18.07 -10.54 -8.16
CA VAL A 178 -18.11 -10.16 -9.59
C VAL A 178 -19.13 -11.02 -10.33
N ARG A 179 -19.23 -12.32 -10.00
CA ARG A 179 -20.25 -13.21 -10.57
C ARG A 179 -21.67 -12.78 -10.19
N SER A 180 -21.93 -12.57 -8.90
CA SER A 180 -23.24 -12.13 -8.40
C SER A 180 -23.71 -10.82 -9.03
N ARG A 181 -22.79 -9.85 -9.22
CA ARG A 181 -23.10 -8.57 -9.89
C ARG A 181 -23.46 -8.73 -11.37
N ARG A 182 -22.72 -9.59 -12.09
CA ARG A 182 -23.00 -9.88 -13.52
C ARG A 182 -24.36 -10.54 -13.73
N GLU A 183 -24.81 -11.35 -12.77
CA GLU A 183 -26.10 -12.04 -12.81
C GLU A 183 -27.27 -11.13 -12.40
N ALA A 184 -27.05 -10.16 -11.50
CA ALA A 184 -28.11 -9.31 -10.95
C ALA A 184 -28.51 -8.11 -11.84
N GLY A 185 -27.69 -7.71 -12.81
CA GLY A 185 -28.02 -6.68 -13.79
C GLY A 185 -28.31 -5.27 -13.23
N ARG A 186 -27.90 -4.96 -11.99
CA ARG A 186 -28.12 -3.65 -11.34
C ARG A 186 -26.87 -2.76 -11.43
N PRO A 187 -26.97 -1.51 -11.91
CA PRO A 187 -25.86 -0.56 -11.87
C PRO A 187 -25.69 0.00 -10.45
N VAL A 188 -24.50 -0.17 -9.86
CA VAL A 188 -24.14 0.34 -8.52
C VAL A 188 -22.91 1.23 -8.65
N ASP A 189 -22.92 2.48 -8.16
CA ASP A 189 -21.81 3.41 -8.38
C ASP A 189 -20.67 3.26 -7.34
N ASP A 190 -19.76 2.29 -7.54
CA ASP A 190 -18.54 2.09 -6.72
C ASP A 190 -17.29 1.78 -7.59
N MET A 191 -16.06 1.85 -7.04
CA MET A 191 -14.83 1.60 -7.86
C MET A 191 -14.79 0.15 -8.39
N LEU A 192 -15.37 -0.84 -7.71
CA LEU A 192 -15.46 -2.20 -8.23
C LEU A 192 -16.38 -2.23 -9.46
N GLN A 193 -17.47 -1.46 -9.47
CA GLN A 193 -18.28 -1.25 -10.66
C GLN A 193 -17.50 -0.46 -11.73
N CYS A 194 -16.73 0.57 -11.40
CA CYS A 194 -15.86 1.23 -12.39
C CYS A 194 -14.84 0.26 -13.00
N LEU A 195 -14.26 -0.67 -12.21
CA LEU A 195 -13.34 -1.70 -12.70
C LEU A 195 -14.05 -2.77 -13.53
N ILE A 196 -15.32 -3.08 -13.23
CA ILE A 196 -16.18 -4.02 -13.97
C ILE A 196 -16.66 -3.40 -15.30
N ASP A 197 -17.08 -2.13 -15.26
CA ASP A 197 -17.68 -1.37 -16.37
C ASP A 197 -16.63 -0.69 -17.26
N SER A 198 -15.34 -0.81 -16.92
CA SER A 198 -14.23 -0.29 -17.73
C SER A 198 -14.24 -0.92 -19.13
N ARG A 199 -14.86 -0.23 -20.09
CA ARG A 199 -14.70 -0.37 -21.54
C ARG A 199 -14.06 0.92 -22.10
N TYR A 200 -13.25 0.78 -23.14
CA TYR A 200 -12.53 1.89 -23.77
C TYR A 200 -13.45 2.93 -24.42
N LYS A 201 -12.99 4.19 -24.43
CA LYS A 201 -13.48 5.42 -25.08
C LYS A 201 -14.85 5.42 -25.80
N ASP A 202 -15.89 5.77 -25.05
CA ASP A 202 -17.14 6.46 -25.49
C ASP A 202 -18.23 6.40 -24.39
N GLY A 203 -18.20 7.18 -23.29
CA GLY A 203 -18.32 8.63 -23.25
C GLY A 203 -19.75 9.11 -22.88
N ARG A 204 -20.11 9.12 -21.58
CA ARG A 204 -20.97 10.14 -20.91
C ARG A 204 -21.18 9.87 -19.41
N ALA A 205 -21.45 10.91 -18.62
CA ALA A 205 -21.78 10.86 -17.18
C ALA A 205 -22.80 11.97 -16.81
N THR A 206 -23.48 11.80 -15.66
CA THR A 206 -24.57 12.68 -15.14
C THR A 206 -24.28 13.18 -13.71
N THR A 207 -25.02 14.20 -13.27
CA THR A 207 -24.69 15.32 -12.35
C THR A 207 -25.15 15.22 -10.88
N ASP A 208 -24.50 16.05 -10.05
CA ASP A 208 -24.63 16.24 -8.59
C ASP A 208 -25.76 17.19 -8.17
N THR A 209 -26.47 16.89 -7.07
CA THR A 209 -27.04 17.93 -6.19
C THR A 209 -27.27 17.45 -4.74
N GLU A 210 -26.85 18.34 -3.82
CA GLU A 210 -27.37 18.65 -2.46
C GLU A 210 -26.97 17.77 -1.25
N LEU A 211 -26.37 18.38 -0.21
CA LEU A 211 -26.88 18.46 1.18
C LEU A 211 -25.87 19.11 2.17
N GLY A 212 -26.38 20.04 2.99
CA GLY A 212 -25.63 20.87 3.96
C GLY A 212 -25.19 20.23 5.29
N ASP A 213 -24.54 21.06 6.12
CA ASP A 213 -24.06 20.87 7.52
C ASP A 213 -23.32 19.57 7.87
N ARG A 214 -22.84 18.87 6.86
CA ARG A 214 -22.00 17.67 6.99
C ARG A 214 -20.56 18.03 6.68
N VAL A 215 -19.60 17.27 7.24
CA VAL A 215 -18.22 17.31 6.77
C VAL A 215 -18.22 16.82 5.32
N ASP A 216 -18.27 17.73 4.37
CA ASP A 216 -18.22 17.44 2.94
C ASP A 216 -16.76 17.51 2.43
N TYR A 217 -16.59 17.22 1.14
CA TYR A 217 -15.27 17.16 0.52
C TYR A 217 -14.56 18.52 0.59
N GLU A 218 -15.30 19.61 0.40
CA GLU A 218 -14.85 20.99 0.43
C GLU A 218 -14.32 21.35 1.82
N VAL A 219 -15.10 21.08 2.88
CA VAL A 219 -14.67 21.30 4.28
C VAL A 219 -13.40 20.49 4.59
N LEU A 220 -13.28 19.26 4.09
CA LEU A 220 -12.06 18.45 4.27
C LEU A 220 -10.84 19.08 3.58
N GLN A 221 -10.99 19.74 2.44
CA GLN A 221 -9.87 20.45 1.79
C GLN A 221 -9.38 21.63 2.64
N GLU A 222 -10.29 22.35 3.29
CA GLU A 222 -10.00 23.54 4.10
C GLU A 222 -9.36 23.24 5.46
N MET A 223 -9.29 21.98 5.90
CA MET A 223 -8.63 21.58 7.16
C MET A 223 -7.10 21.66 7.07
N GLU A 224 -6.54 22.86 6.94
CA GLU A 224 -5.10 23.05 6.72
C GLU A 224 -4.25 22.59 7.89
N THR A 225 -4.63 22.90 9.13
CA THR A 225 -3.86 22.50 10.32
C THR A 225 -3.78 20.98 10.41
N LEU A 226 -4.92 20.29 10.24
CA LEU A 226 -4.95 18.83 10.24
C LEU A 226 -4.16 18.26 9.05
N HIS A 227 -4.24 18.88 7.87
CA HIS A 227 -3.43 18.49 6.72
C HIS A 227 -1.93 18.57 7.02
N ARG A 228 -1.47 19.67 7.62
CA ARG A 228 -0.07 19.87 8.01
C ARG A 228 0.38 18.86 9.07
N CYS A 229 -0.47 18.53 10.04
CA CYS A 229 -0.18 17.47 11.02
C CYS A 229 0.01 16.11 10.33
N ILE A 230 -0.91 15.72 9.43
CA ILE A 230 -0.82 14.46 8.68
C ILE A 230 0.46 14.44 7.83
N LYS A 231 0.74 15.53 7.13
CA LYS A 231 1.94 15.69 6.29
C LYS A 231 3.23 15.57 7.11
N GLU A 232 3.26 16.11 8.33
CA GLU A 232 4.43 15.99 9.21
C GLU A 232 4.62 14.56 9.74
N VAL A 233 3.53 13.87 10.07
CA VAL A 233 3.59 12.44 10.42
C VAL A 233 4.13 11.64 9.24
N LEU A 234 3.65 11.89 8.01
CA LEU A 234 4.11 11.18 6.81
C LEU A 234 5.56 11.52 6.43
N ARG A 235 6.03 12.73 6.75
CA ARG A 235 7.44 13.13 6.59
C ARG A 235 8.34 12.27 7.49
N LEU A 236 7.99 12.17 8.78
CA LEU A 236 8.77 11.42 9.76
C LEU A 236 8.59 9.90 9.63
N HIS A 237 7.38 9.44 9.35
CA HIS A 237 7.01 8.02 9.34
C HIS A 237 6.36 7.63 8.00
N PRO A 238 7.09 7.75 6.86
CA PRO A 238 6.55 7.31 5.59
C PRO A 238 6.39 5.78 5.60
N PRO A 239 5.19 5.24 5.26
CA PRO A 239 4.98 3.80 5.25
C PRO A 239 5.94 3.08 4.27
N ALA A 240 6.18 3.68 3.10
CA ALA A 240 7.23 3.20 2.21
C ALA A 240 8.58 3.78 2.65
N MET A 241 9.54 2.93 3.02
CA MET A 241 10.89 3.40 3.40
C MET A 241 11.72 3.83 2.19
N MET A 242 11.56 3.14 1.07
CA MET A 242 12.42 3.28 -0.11
C MET A 242 11.68 2.88 -1.38
N LEU A 243 11.92 3.62 -2.46
CA LEU A 243 11.46 3.24 -3.81
C LEU A 243 12.63 2.73 -4.63
N LEU A 244 12.47 1.55 -5.23
CA LEU A 244 13.49 0.91 -6.05
C LEU A 244 13.16 1.05 -7.54
N ARG A 245 14.17 1.29 -8.37
CA ARG A 245 14.10 1.28 -9.83
C ARG A 245 15.29 0.55 -10.42
N HIS A 246 15.12 -0.01 -11.61
CA HIS A 246 16.21 -0.62 -12.37
C HIS A 246 16.55 0.25 -13.57
N ALA A 247 17.83 0.63 -13.69
CA ALA A 247 18.33 1.42 -14.80
C ALA A 247 18.32 0.56 -16.07
N ARG A 248 17.38 0.82 -16.99
CA ARG A 248 17.31 0.10 -18.27
C ARG A 248 18.35 0.55 -19.30
N ARG A 249 18.87 1.76 -19.13
CA ARG A 249 19.91 2.37 -19.95
C ARG A 249 20.83 3.18 -19.05
N SER A 250 22.07 3.36 -19.46
CA SER A 250 22.97 4.28 -18.76
C SER A 250 22.43 5.71 -18.85
N PHE A 251 22.64 6.50 -17.80
CA PHE A 251 22.31 7.92 -17.78
C PHE A 251 23.18 8.66 -16.78
N THR A 252 23.36 9.96 -16.98
CA THR A 252 24.16 10.81 -16.09
C THR A 252 23.25 11.52 -15.09
N VAL A 253 23.70 11.61 -13.84
CA VAL A 253 23.12 12.46 -12.80
C VAL A 253 24.11 13.57 -12.51
N ARG A 254 23.62 14.82 -12.47
CA ARG A 254 24.42 15.98 -12.08
C ARG A 254 24.02 16.44 -10.69
N THR A 255 25.00 16.69 -9.82
CA THR A 255 24.76 17.25 -8.48
C THR A 255 24.47 18.75 -8.56
N ARG A 256 24.11 19.35 -7.43
CA ARG A 256 23.88 20.80 -7.35
C ARG A 256 25.20 21.58 -7.51
N GLU A 257 26.30 20.97 -7.10
CA GLU A 257 27.66 21.50 -7.17
C GLU A 257 28.27 21.39 -8.58
N GLY A 258 27.60 20.65 -9.49
CA GLY A 258 27.98 20.52 -10.89
C GLY A 258 28.70 19.21 -11.23
N ASP A 259 28.98 18.35 -10.25
CA ASP A 259 29.62 17.05 -10.47
C ASP A 259 28.69 16.12 -11.25
N GLU A 260 29.28 15.33 -12.15
CA GLU A 260 28.54 14.37 -12.98
C GLU A 260 28.92 12.94 -12.64
N TYR A 261 27.90 12.09 -12.49
CA TYR A 261 28.05 10.68 -12.22
C TYR A 261 27.26 9.87 -13.24
N GLU A 262 27.92 8.93 -13.91
CA GLU A 262 27.24 7.96 -14.76
C GLU A 262 26.61 6.86 -13.89
N VAL A 263 25.33 6.56 -14.16
CA VAL A 263 24.64 5.39 -13.64
C VAL A 263 24.53 4.35 -14.75
N PRO A 264 25.31 3.26 -14.72
CA PRO A 264 25.27 2.25 -15.77
C PRO A 264 23.92 1.53 -15.86
N ALA A 265 23.57 1.08 -17.07
CA ALA A 265 22.49 0.13 -17.27
C ALA A 265 22.68 -1.13 -16.39
N GLY A 266 21.59 -1.71 -15.91
CA GLY A 266 21.61 -2.88 -15.03
C GLY A 266 21.75 -2.57 -13.54
N ARG A 267 21.99 -1.31 -13.14
CA ARG A 267 22.05 -0.93 -11.72
C ARG A 267 20.65 -0.79 -11.10
N THR A 268 20.52 -1.20 -9.85
CA THR A 268 19.36 -0.87 -9.01
C THR A 268 19.61 0.48 -8.36
N ILE A 269 18.61 1.35 -8.45
CA ILE A 269 18.61 2.69 -7.88
C ILE A 269 17.59 2.72 -6.75
N ALA A 270 18.03 3.23 -5.61
CA ALA A 270 17.24 3.41 -4.42
C ALA A 270 16.94 4.90 -4.22
N SER A 271 15.67 5.23 -3.98
CA SER A 271 15.23 6.53 -3.50
C SER A 271 14.73 6.36 -2.05
N PRO A 272 15.57 6.62 -1.04
CA PRO A 272 15.23 6.42 0.36
C PRO A 272 14.35 7.57 0.89
N LEU A 273 13.04 7.35 0.87
CA LEU A 273 12.01 8.27 1.36
C LEU A 273 12.26 8.71 2.81
N LEU A 274 12.67 7.76 3.66
CA LEU A 274 12.98 8.00 5.07
C LEU A 274 14.08 9.05 5.27
N ILE A 275 15.07 9.06 4.37
CA ILE A 275 16.22 9.96 4.40
C ILE A 275 15.87 11.29 3.72
N HIS A 276 15.25 11.25 2.55
CA HIS A 276 14.88 12.44 1.78
C HIS A 276 14.02 13.40 2.60
N ASN A 277 13.04 12.85 3.32
CA ASN A 277 12.13 13.61 4.18
C ASN A 277 12.79 14.17 5.47
N ARG A 278 14.10 13.94 5.67
CA ARG A 278 14.89 14.40 6.84
C ARG A 278 16.17 15.16 6.46
N LEU A 279 16.34 15.47 5.18
CA LEU A 279 17.53 16.18 4.73
C LEU A 279 17.62 17.56 5.41
N PRO A 280 18.69 17.87 6.17
CA PRO A 280 18.79 19.12 6.93
C PRO A 280 18.89 20.36 6.03
N GLN A 281 19.32 20.19 4.78
CA GLN A 281 19.32 21.25 3.77
C GLN A 281 17.91 21.61 3.26
N VAL A 282 16.90 20.78 3.55
CA VAL A 282 15.49 21.02 3.21
C VAL A 282 14.71 21.35 4.48
N TYR A 283 14.88 20.56 5.54
CA TYR A 283 14.08 20.63 6.76
C TYR A 283 14.93 21.09 7.95
N ARG A 284 14.53 22.22 8.55
CA ARG A 284 15.15 22.69 9.80
C ARG A 284 14.74 21.77 10.96
N ASP A 285 15.69 21.39 11.81
CA ASP A 285 15.48 20.46 12.93
C ASP A 285 14.71 19.21 12.46
N PRO A 286 15.29 18.40 11.55
CA PRO A 286 14.54 17.43 10.75
C PRO A 286 13.90 16.30 11.57
N GLU A 287 14.41 15.99 12.76
CA GLU A 287 13.83 14.96 13.63
C GLU A 287 12.66 15.47 14.47
N ARG A 288 12.46 16.79 14.57
CA ARG A 288 11.37 17.37 15.37
C ARG A 288 10.05 17.29 14.62
N TYR A 289 9.02 16.79 15.29
CA TYR A 289 7.63 16.93 14.83
C TYR A 289 7.19 18.40 14.92
N GLU A 290 7.10 19.06 13.77
CA GLU A 290 6.73 20.47 13.67
C GLU A 290 5.84 20.73 12.44
N PRO A 291 4.51 20.55 12.55
CA PRO A 291 3.57 20.82 11.46
C PRO A 291 3.64 22.25 10.92
N GLY A 292 4.10 23.21 11.75
CA GLY A 292 4.29 24.60 11.37
C GLY A 292 5.28 24.79 10.21
N ARG A 293 6.13 23.80 9.89
CA ARG A 293 7.09 23.87 8.78
C ARG A 293 6.45 23.97 7.39
N PHE A 294 5.19 23.55 7.28
CA PHE A 294 4.42 23.61 6.03
C PHE A 294 3.51 24.84 5.92
N CYS A 295 3.57 25.77 6.89
CA CYS A 295 2.79 27.00 6.81
C CYS A 295 3.27 27.88 5.64
N PRO A 296 2.37 28.72 5.09
CA PRO A 296 2.79 29.85 4.25
C PRO A 296 3.91 30.64 4.95
N GLY A 297 4.98 30.93 4.22
CA GLY A 297 6.18 31.62 4.73
C GLY A 297 7.35 30.69 5.09
N ARG A 298 7.11 29.45 5.54
CA ARG A 298 8.17 28.43 5.70
C ARG A 298 8.28 27.51 4.49
N GLY A 299 7.17 26.86 4.11
CA GLY A 299 7.07 26.04 2.89
C GLY A 299 8.25 25.09 2.64
N GLU A 300 8.78 24.45 3.69
CA GLU A 300 10.04 23.69 3.62
C GLU A 300 9.95 22.50 2.63
N ASP A 301 8.75 22.00 2.40
CA ASP A 301 8.43 20.96 1.41
C ASP A 301 8.62 21.39 -0.06
N GLY A 302 8.93 22.66 -0.33
CA GLY A 302 9.37 23.15 -1.63
C GLY A 302 10.83 23.59 -1.69
N ALA A 303 11.53 23.66 -0.55
CA ALA A 303 12.83 24.35 -0.44
C ALA A 303 13.96 23.69 -1.25
N GLY A 304 13.92 22.38 -1.44
CA GLY A 304 14.86 21.60 -2.27
C GLY A 304 14.34 21.29 -3.68
N GLY A 305 13.24 21.93 -4.13
CA GLY A 305 12.59 21.67 -5.41
C GLY A 305 11.54 20.55 -5.38
N ALA A 306 11.16 20.05 -6.56
CA ALA A 306 9.99 19.18 -6.78
C ALA A 306 10.00 17.83 -6.05
N PHE A 307 11.13 17.42 -5.46
CA PHE A 307 11.28 16.16 -4.71
C PHE A 307 11.76 16.37 -3.27
N SER A 308 11.48 17.54 -2.69
CA SER A 308 11.79 17.83 -1.29
C SER A 308 10.95 16.99 -0.33
N TYR A 309 9.64 16.94 -0.59
CA TYR A 309 8.70 16.07 0.12
C TYR A 309 8.29 14.92 -0.78
N THR A 310 8.56 13.68 -0.35
CA THR A 310 8.38 12.51 -1.22
C THR A 310 7.52 11.41 -0.60
N ALA A 311 6.80 11.65 0.49
CA ALA A 311 6.05 10.59 1.19
C ALA A 311 5.08 9.78 0.29
N PHE A 312 4.53 10.40 -0.76
CA PHE A 312 3.67 9.74 -1.77
C PHE A 312 4.40 9.42 -3.09
N GLY A 313 5.73 9.43 -3.08
CA GLY A 313 6.59 9.27 -4.25
C GLY A 313 6.62 10.53 -5.12
N GLY A 314 6.80 10.33 -6.43
CA GLY A 314 6.87 11.43 -7.39
C GLY A 314 6.97 10.95 -8.84
N GLY A 315 6.72 11.85 -9.77
CA GLY A 315 6.76 11.57 -11.22
C GLY A 315 5.68 10.58 -11.68
N ARG A 316 6.00 9.77 -12.69
CA ARG A 316 5.03 8.85 -13.36
C ARG A 316 4.48 7.73 -12.47
N HIS A 317 5.08 7.51 -11.30
CA HIS A 317 4.69 6.50 -10.33
C HIS A 317 4.37 7.13 -8.96
N ALA A 318 3.97 8.40 -8.95
CA ALA A 318 3.39 9.03 -7.75
C ALA A 318 2.13 8.28 -7.32
N CYS A 319 1.82 8.34 -6.02
CA CYS A 319 0.68 7.65 -5.45
C CYS A 319 -0.64 8.21 -6.00
N VAL A 320 -1.39 7.37 -6.70
CA VAL A 320 -2.71 7.73 -7.23
C VAL A 320 -3.77 7.92 -6.13
N GLY A 321 -3.55 7.33 -4.95
CA GLY A 321 -4.47 7.38 -3.81
C GLY A 321 -4.17 8.49 -2.81
N GLU A 322 -3.27 9.44 -3.10
CA GLU A 322 -2.87 10.49 -2.15
C GLU A 322 -4.07 11.30 -1.63
N ALA A 323 -4.91 11.81 -2.54
CA ALA A 323 -6.07 12.61 -2.16
C ALA A 323 -7.09 11.80 -1.33
N PHE A 324 -7.33 10.55 -1.70
CA PHE A 324 -8.19 9.62 -0.95
C PHE A 324 -7.64 9.37 0.45
N ALA A 325 -6.33 9.13 0.59
CA ALA A 325 -5.68 8.88 1.87
C ALA A 325 -5.81 10.09 2.81
N TYR A 326 -5.52 11.31 2.32
CA TYR A 326 -5.72 12.52 3.12
C TYR A 326 -7.18 12.70 3.54
N MET A 327 -8.12 12.47 2.62
CA MET A 327 -9.55 12.58 2.92
C MET A 327 -9.96 11.59 4.01
N GLN A 328 -9.59 10.32 3.86
CA GLN A 328 -9.90 9.27 4.83
C GLN A 328 -9.31 9.58 6.22
N ILE A 329 -8.03 9.95 6.28
CA ILE A 329 -7.37 10.30 7.55
C ILE A 329 -8.03 11.53 8.19
N LYS A 330 -8.35 12.56 7.39
CA LYS A 330 -9.01 13.78 7.89
C LYS A 330 -10.41 13.50 8.44
N VAL A 331 -11.22 12.67 7.77
CA VAL A 331 -12.56 12.31 8.26
C VAL A 331 -12.46 11.59 9.62
N ILE A 332 -11.58 10.59 9.72
CA ILE A 332 -11.39 9.82 10.96
C ILE A 332 -10.93 10.74 12.10
N TRP A 333 -9.88 11.54 11.90
CA TRP A 333 -9.36 12.41 12.95
C TRP A 333 -10.27 13.58 13.27
N SER A 334 -10.98 14.14 12.29
CA SER A 334 -12.01 15.16 12.53
C SER A 334 -13.10 14.61 13.45
N HIS A 335 -13.60 13.40 13.17
CA HIS A 335 -14.59 12.76 14.04
C HIS A 335 -14.04 12.51 15.44
N LEU A 336 -12.84 11.92 15.55
CA LEU A 336 -12.22 11.62 16.84
C LEU A 336 -12.02 12.88 17.70
N LEU A 337 -11.46 13.94 17.11
CA LEU A 337 -11.14 15.19 17.82
C LEU A 337 -12.40 15.98 18.22
N ARG A 338 -13.48 15.89 17.44
CA ARG A 338 -14.76 16.54 17.77
C ARG A 338 -15.52 15.82 18.88
N ASN A 339 -15.46 14.49 18.91
CA ASN A 339 -16.33 13.68 19.75
C ASN A 339 -15.65 13.13 21.01
N PHE A 340 -14.32 13.11 21.08
CA PHE A 340 -13.61 12.50 22.19
C PHE A 340 -12.49 13.38 22.73
N GLU A 341 -12.32 13.34 24.05
CA GLU A 341 -11.06 13.62 24.73
C GLU A 341 -10.27 12.32 24.75
N MET A 342 -8.99 12.39 24.43
CA MET A 342 -8.14 11.22 24.19
C MET A 342 -6.78 11.42 24.85
N GLU A 343 -6.33 10.42 25.60
CA GLU A 343 -5.05 10.39 26.30
C GLU A 343 -4.31 9.09 25.94
N MET A 344 -3.06 9.18 25.50
CA MET A 344 -2.23 8.01 25.29
C MET A 344 -1.75 7.49 26.65
N VAL A 345 -2.08 6.24 26.96
CA VAL A 345 -1.74 5.62 28.26
C VAL A 345 -0.62 4.56 28.13
N SER A 346 -0.30 4.13 26.92
CA SER A 346 0.96 3.43 26.64
C SER A 346 2.11 4.42 26.42
N PRO A 347 3.38 4.00 26.56
CA PRO A 347 4.50 4.75 26.02
C PRO A 347 4.31 5.06 24.52
N PHE A 348 4.94 6.12 24.03
CA PHE A 348 4.97 6.39 22.60
C PHE A 348 5.62 5.21 21.86
N PRO A 349 4.98 4.64 20.83
CA PRO A 349 5.42 3.39 20.25
C PRO A 349 6.73 3.56 19.45
N GLU A 350 7.63 2.58 19.59
CA GLU A 350 8.75 2.41 18.66
C GLU A 350 8.23 2.04 17.25
N THR A 351 9.06 2.22 16.22
CA THR A 351 8.75 1.75 14.87
C THR A 351 9.11 0.27 14.72
N ASP A 352 8.22 -0.54 14.13
CA ASP A 352 8.54 -1.90 13.71
C ASP A 352 9.25 -1.91 12.36
N TRP A 353 10.55 -2.20 12.38
CA TRP A 353 11.41 -2.23 11.19
C TRP A 353 11.47 -3.60 10.50
N ASN A 354 10.80 -4.64 11.02
CA ASN A 354 10.89 -6.00 10.46
C ASN A 354 9.95 -6.22 9.26
N VAL A 355 9.10 -5.25 8.98
CA VAL A 355 8.08 -5.27 7.93
C VAL A 355 8.46 -4.35 6.78
N VAL A 356 7.89 -4.61 5.60
CA VAL A 356 8.13 -3.77 4.40
C VAL A 356 7.53 -2.37 4.59
N MET A 357 6.43 -2.27 5.32
CA MET A 357 5.72 -1.03 5.64
C MET A 357 5.80 -0.77 7.14
N PRO A 358 6.79 0.00 7.63
CA PRO A 358 6.93 0.25 9.06
C PRO A 358 5.73 0.99 9.64
N GLY A 359 5.43 0.67 10.89
CA GLY A 359 4.38 1.32 11.67
C GLY A 359 4.65 1.16 13.17
N PRO A 360 3.71 1.58 14.02
CA PRO A 360 3.84 1.44 15.47
C PRO A 360 4.01 -0.02 15.89
N LYS A 361 5.05 -0.29 16.68
CA LYS A 361 5.34 -1.60 17.26
C LYS A 361 4.46 -1.85 18.49
N GLY A 362 3.85 -3.03 18.54
CA GLY A 362 2.98 -3.42 19.67
C GLY A 362 1.63 -2.70 19.66
N LYS A 363 1.02 -2.58 20.84
CA LYS A 363 -0.29 -1.94 21.05
C LYS A 363 -0.12 -0.45 21.30
N VAL A 364 -1.07 0.36 20.82
CA VAL A 364 -1.11 1.81 21.10
C VAL A 364 -2.33 2.07 21.97
N MET A 365 -2.15 2.04 23.28
CA MET A 365 -3.27 2.11 24.22
C MET A 365 -3.70 3.56 24.43
N LEU A 366 -4.99 3.80 24.19
CA LEU A 366 -5.63 5.10 24.31
C LEU A 366 -6.77 5.02 25.31
N ARG A 367 -6.80 5.95 26.27
CA ARG A 367 -7.98 6.23 27.09
C ARG A 367 -8.79 7.32 26.42
N TYR A 368 -10.10 7.15 26.35
CA TYR A 368 -10.99 8.14 25.76
C TYR A 368 -12.19 8.44 26.67
N LYS A 369 -12.73 9.66 26.51
CA LYS A 369 -14.00 10.10 27.09
C LYS A 369 -14.77 10.89 26.04
N ARG A 370 -16.06 10.64 25.88
CA ARG A 370 -16.92 11.39 24.96
C ARG A 370 -17.02 12.84 25.43
N ARG A 371 -16.92 13.77 24.48
CA ARG A 371 -17.14 15.20 24.73
C ARG A 371 -18.63 15.44 24.84
N ASN A 372 -19.05 16.09 25.92
CA ASN A 372 -20.39 16.65 26.02
C ASN A 372 -20.44 17.89 25.11
N MET A 373 -20.82 17.72 23.86
CA MET A 373 -21.22 18.88 23.06
C MET A 373 -22.57 19.35 23.61
N SER A 374 -22.56 20.43 24.41
CA SER A 374 -23.78 21.20 24.61
C SER A 374 -24.33 21.56 23.23
N PRO A 375 -25.64 21.35 22.95
CA PRO A 375 -26.22 21.83 21.71
C PRO A 375 -25.94 23.32 21.66
N THR A 376 -25.16 23.76 20.67
CA THR A 376 -24.90 25.18 20.43
C THR A 376 -26.24 25.89 20.35
N ALA A 377 -26.42 26.88 21.25
CA ALA A 377 -27.59 27.73 21.37
C ALA A 377 -27.77 28.66 20.16
#